data_AF-A0A6I1EB44-F1
#
_entry.id   AF-A0A6I1EB44-F1
#
_cell.length_a   1.000
_cell.length_b   1.000
_cell.length_c   1.000
_cell.angle_alpha   90.00
_cell.angle_beta   90.00
_cell.angle_gamma   90.00
#
_symmetry.space_group_name_H-M   'P 1'
#
loop_
_entity.id
_entity.type
_entity.pdbx_description
1 polymer ?
#
loop_
_entity_poly.entity_id
_entity_poly.type
_entity_poly.pdbx_seq_one_letter_code
_entity_poly.pdbx_strand_id
1 'polypeptide(L)'
;MIEINGQSYALNDPLVMGVILATAVLLLVVVLLITSVRRAGRSQNAVEQVAMQFGRLNEDIQTLGVNQQQLAGNLQSVSDTQANAQVNMIQTMEKRLATVQQHMNDTLHTSALKSAQSLHEMQERMKESLHGSSEKTTQSLTQLQERLATIDKAQTNIEKLSGDVLGLQDILSNKQTRGAFGEIQLNDIVSKALTPEAYSFQATLSNGKRADCLIHLPNPPGPIVIDSKFPLEAYEALRNAETDEQAVVAARLMKSSIRTHIKAISEKYIIEGETADGALMFLPSEAVYAELHANFPEVVREGFDARVWIVSPTTCMATLNTMRAVLKDARMREQAGAIRKELGALFKDVERLGGRVENLDRHFSQASKDIEDIKISATKAGTRAKRLDAFDFEEISDASADVVKLNPKTGA
;
A
#
# COMPACT_ATOMS: atom_id res chain seq x y z
N MET A 1 -72.65 15.79 -43.94
CA MET A 1 -73.62 15.08 -44.79
C MET A 1 -74.38 14.12 -43.89
N ILE A 2 -75.72 14.09 -43.97
CA ILE A 2 -76.52 13.08 -43.27
C ILE A 2 -76.88 12.04 -44.33
N GLU A 3 -76.41 10.81 -44.16
CA GLU A 3 -76.86 9.68 -44.99
C GLU A 3 -78.17 9.13 -44.43
N ILE A 4 -79.20 9.11 -45.27
CA ILE A 4 -80.47 8.45 -44.96
C ILE A 4 -80.76 7.50 -46.12
N ASN A 5 -80.85 6.20 -45.83
CA ASN A 5 -81.12 5.13 -46.81
C ASN A 5 -80.16 5.09 -48.01
N GLY A 6 -78.85 5.25 -47.76
CA GLY A 6 -77.81 5.09 -48.79
C GLY A 6 -77.73 6.22 -49.81
N GLN A 7 -78.50 7.29 -49.65
CA GLN A 7 -78.32 8.56 -50.36
C GLN A 7 -77.82 9.61 -49.37
N SER A 8 -76.77 10.31 -49.76
CA SER A 8 -76.17 11.35 -48.93
C SER A 8 -76.86 12.69 -49.17
N TYR A 9 -77.57 13.19 -48.15
CA TYR A 9 -78.18 14.51 -48.17
C TYR A 9 -77.23 15.49 -47.48
N ALA A 10 -76.79 16.50 -48.21
CA ALA A 10 -76.01 17.58 -47.63
C ALA A 10 -76.93 18.44 -46.76
N LEU A 11 -76.51 18.70 -45.51
CA LEU A 11 -77.15 19.67 -44.60
C LEU A 11 -77.24 21.10 -45.16
N ASN A 12 -76.55 21.37 -46.28
CA ASN A 12 -76.64 22.62 -47.02
C ASN A 12 -77.79 22.66 -48.04
N ASP A 13 -78.65 21.64 -48.08
CA ASP A 13 -79.85 21.65 -48.90
C ASP A 13 -80.96 22.51 -48.23
N PRO A 14 -81.36 23.66 -48.81
CA PRO A 14 -82.23 24.64 -48.16
C PRO A 14 -83.63 24.13 -47.77
N LEU A 15 -84.12 23.03 -48.36
CA LEU A 15 -85.43 22.46 -48.01
C LEU A 15 -85.47 21.83 -46.61
N VAL A 16 -84.37 21.26 -46.12
CA VAL A 16 -84.33 20.55 -44.83
C VAL A 16 -84.37 21.53 -43.65
N MET A 17 -83.76 22.71 -43.78
CA MET A 17 -83.79 23.72 -42.72
C MET A 17 -85.18 24.32 -42.50
N GLY A 18 -85.99 24.47 -43.56
CA GLY A 18 -87.33 25.06 -43.46
C GLY A 18 -88.28 24.26 -42.57
N VAL A 19 -88.22 22.93 -42.65
CA VAL A 19 -89.13 22.04 -41.91
C VAL A 19 -88.85 22.05 -40.40
N ILE A 20 -87.58 22.07 -40.01
CA ILE A 20 -87.15 22.03 -38.60
C ILE A 20 -87.64 23.27 -37.85
N LEU A 21 -87.55 24.44 -38.47
CA LEU A 21 -87.94 25.72 -37.87
C LEU A 21 -89.44 25.79 -37.57
N ALA A 22 -90.28 25.30 -38.48
CA ALA A 22 -91.74 25.32 -38.31
C ALA A 22 -92.20 24.45 -37.12
N THR A 23 -91.61 23.27 -36.95
CA THR A 23 -91.93 22.37 -35.83
C THR A 23 -91.52 22.93 -34.47
N ALA A 24 -90.43 23.70 -34.41
CA ALA A 24 -89.96 24.31 -33.17
C ALA A 24 -90.93 25.39 -32.65
N VAL A 25 -91.49 26.21 -33.55
CA VAL A 25 -92.41 27.30 -33.17
C VAL A 25 -93.73 26.78 -32.61
N LEU A 26 -94.29 25.71 -33.20
CA LEU A 26 -95.56 25.14 -32.76
C LEU A 26 -95.47 24.58 -31.33
N LEU A 27 -94.37 23.93 -30.99
CA LEU A 27 -94.12 23.36 -29.67
C LEU A 27 -94.05 24.44 -28.58
N LEU A 28 -93.51 25.61 -28.90
CA LEU A 28 -93.35 26.72 -27.96
C LEU A 28 -94.70 27.31 -27.53
N VAL A 29 -95.67 27.41 -28.43
CA VAL A 29 -97.01 27.97 -28.14
C VAL A 29 -97.79 27.10 -27.15
N VAL A 30 -97.73 25.77 -27.31
CA VAL A 30 -98.45 24.82 -26.45
C VAL A 30 -97.92 24.85 -25.02
N VAL A 31 -96.60 24.99 -24.85
CA VAL A 31 -95.98 25.11 -23.53
C VAL A 31 -96.48 26.36 -22.79
N LEU A 32 -96.66 27.48 -23.48
CA LEU A 32 -97.12 28.72 -22.84
C LEU A 32 -98.55 28.61 -22.29
N LEU A 33 -99.48 27.96 -22.99
CA LEU A 33 -100.86 27.80 -22.53
C LEU A 33 -100.97 26.94 -21.26
N ILE A 34 -100.18 25.88 -21.14
CA ILE A 34 -100.20 24.99 -19.96
C ILE A 34 -99.68 25.73 -18.71
N THR A 35 -98.78 26.70 -18.88
CA THR A 35 -98.23 27.45 -17.74
C THR A 35 -99.20 28.46 -17.13
N SER A 36 -100.18 28.98 -17.90
CA SER A 36 -101.11 30.00 -17.39
C SER A 36 -102.17 29.40 -16.46
N VAL A 37 -102.73 28.24 -16.83
CA VAL A 37 -103.79 27.56 -16.05
C VAL A 37 -103.26 27.07 -14.70
N ARG A 38 -101.98 26.67 -14.62
CA ARG A 38 -101.32 26.29 -13.35
C ARG A 38 -101.11 27.45 -12.37
N ARG A 39 -101.29 28.71 -12.77
CA ARG A 39 -101.09 29.87 -11.87
C ARG A 39 -102.31 30.19 -11.00
N ALA A 40 -103.54 29.92 -11.46
CA ALA A 40 -104.75 30.33 -10.74
C ALA A 40 -105.04 29.52 -9.45
N GLY A 41 -104.65 28.24 -9.41
CA GLY A 41 -104.83 27.39 -8.21
C GLY A 41 -103.88 27.68 -7.04
N ARG A 42 -102.88 28.57 -7.21
CA ARG A 42 -101.86 28.85 -6.18
C ARG A 42 -102.25 29.93 -5.17
N SER A 43 -103.36 30.64 -5.38
CA SER A 43 -103.70 31.84 -4.59
C SER A 43 -104.27 31.57 -3.20
N GLN A 44 -104.77 30.36 -2.89
CA GLN A 44 -105.23 30.02 -1.54
C GLN A 44 -104.08 29.63 -0.60
N ASN A 45 -102.98 29.07 -1.14
CA ASN A 45 -101.79 28.69 -0.35
C ASN A 45 -100.93 29.90 0.08
N ALA A 46 -101.18 31.10 -0.48
CA ALA A 46 -100.37 32.28 -0.21
C ALA A 46 -100.72 32.95 1.14
N VAL A 47 -101.94 32.79 1.65
CA VAL A 47 -102.38 33.45 2.90
C VAL A 47 -101.85 32.70 4.14
N GLU A 48 -101.68 31.38 4.04
CA GLU A 48 -101.17 30.54 5.13
C GLU A 48 -99.65 30.68 5.34
N GLN A 49 -98.90 30.95 4.26
CA GLN A 49 -97.44 31.12 4.32
C GLN A 49 -97.00 32.45 4.93
N VAL A 50 -97.78 33.52 4.79
CA VAL A 50 -97.43 34.84 5.32
C VAL A 50 -97.55 34.88 6.86
N ALA A 51 -98.51 34.17 7.45
CA ALA A 51 -98.63 34.05 8.91
C ALA A 51 -97.43 33.33 9.55
N MET A 52 -96.90 32.30 8.89
CA MET A 52 -95.70 31.59 9.34
C MET A 52 -94.41 32.42 9.18
N GLN A 53 -94.36 33.35 8.23
CA GLN A 53 -93.19 34.22 8.04
C GLN A 53 -93.04 35.27 9.15
N PHE A 54 -94.12 35.85 9.66
CA PHE A 54 -94.04 36.81 10.78
C PHE A 54 -93.58 36.18 12.10
N GLY A 55 -93.90 34.90 12.34
CA GLY A 55 -93.42 34.18 13.52
C GLY A 55 -91.90 33.94 13.51
N ARG A 56 -91.34 33.59 12.35
CA ARG A 56 -89.89 33.35 12.20
C ARG A 56 -89.07 34.64 12.25
N LEU A 57 -89.59 35.74 11.67
CA LEU A 57 -88.86 37.01 11.66
C LEU A 57 -88.59 37.56 13.07
N ASN A 58 -89.52 37.34 14.01
CA ASN A 58 -89.36 37.80 15.39
C ASN A 58 -88.31 36.96 16.16
N GLU A 59 -88.16 35.69 15.81
CA GLU A 59 -87.14 34.78 16.36
C GLU A 59 -85.74 35.10 15.80
N ASP A 60 -85.65 35.44 14.52
CA ASP A 60 -84.40 35.85 13.87
C ASP A 60 -83.86 37.19 14.42
N ILE A 61 -84.73 38.12 14.82
CA ILE A 61 -84.31 39.41 15.41
C ILE A 61 -83.73 39.23 16.82
N GLN A 62 -84.30 38.34 17.64
CA GLN A 62 -83.77 38.06 18.98
C GLN A 62 -82.43 37.33 18.93
N THR A 63 -82.28 36.38 18.00
CA THR A 63 -81.02 35.65 17.82
C THR A 63 -79.90 36.54 17.26
N LEU A 64 -80.21 37.53 16.41
CA LEU A 64 -79.22 38.52 15.96
C LEU A 64 -78.65 39.38 17.10
N GLY A 65 -79.48 39.76 18.09
CA GLY A 65 -79.04 40.52 19.26
C GLY A 65 -78.03 39.75 20.12
N VAL A 66 -78.29 38.46 20.36
CA VAL A 66 -77.41 37.58 21.13
C VAL A 66 -76.09 37.34 20.40
N ASN A 67 -76.13 37.14 19.08
CA ASN A 67 -74.92 36.91 18.28
C ASN A 67 -73.99 38.13 18.23
N GLN A 68 -74.54 39.35 18.19
CA GLN A 68 -73.71 40.56 18.15
C GLN A 68 -72.94 40.78 19.46
N GLN A 69 -73.55 40.45 20.60
CA GLN A 69 -72.93 40.57 21.92
C GLN A 69 -71.81 39.52 22.13
N GLN A 70 -71.98 38.32 21.56
CA GLN A 70 -70.97 37.27 21.57
C GLN A 70 -69.77 37.60 20.66
N LEU A 71 -69.98 38.27 19.52
CA LEU A 71 -68.89 38.75 18.67
C LEU A 71 -68.02 39.81 19.36
N ALA A 72 -68.64 40.75 20.09
CA ALA A 72 -67.90 41.78 20.82
C ALA A 72 -67.00 41.18 21.93
N GLY A 73 -67.48 40.16 22.65
CA GLY A 73 -66.68 39.46 23.66
C GLY A 73 -65.52 38.65 23.06
N ASN A 74 -65.74 37.99 21.92
CA ASN A 74 -64.71 37.21 21.24
C ASN A 74 -63.60 38.09 20.64
N LEU A 75 -63.94 39.27 20.10
CA LEU A 75 -62.95 40.20 19.56
C LEU A 75 -62.01 40.76 20.63
N GLN A 76 -62.51 41.05 21.83
CA GLN A 76 -61.67 41.52 22.94
C GLN A 76 -60.70 40.42 23.40
N SER A 77 -61.17 39.18 23.53
CA SER A 77 -60.35 38.01 23.89
C SER A 77 -59.25 37.72 22.86
N VAL A 78 -59.57 37.82 21.56
CA VAL A 78 -58.59 37.62 20.48
C VAL A 78 -57.53 38.73 20.49
N SER A 79 -57.92 39.97 20.76
CA SER A 79 -56.98 41.09 20.88
C SER A 79 -56.01 40.91 22.06
N ASP A 80 -56.51 40.51 23.23
CA ASP A 80 -55.68 40.31 24.43
C ASP A 80 -54.74 39.11 24.30
N THR A 81 -55.18 38.04 23.64
CA THR A 81 -54.32 36.88 23.34
C THR A 81 -53.28 37.20 22.27
N GLN A 82 -53.61 38.00 21.26
CA GLN A 82 -52.67 38.44 20.23
C GLN A 82 -51.58 39.36 20.79
N ALA A 83 -51.95 40.31 21.66
CA ALA A 83 -50.98 41.19 22.32
C ALA A 83 -49.99 40.40 23.19
N ASN A 84 -50.49 39.45 23.99
CA ASN A 84 -49.64 38.59 24.82
C ASN A 84 -48.75 37.65 23.99
N ALA A 85 -49.27 37.11 22.88
CA ALA A 85 -48.48 36.30 21.95
C ALA A 85 -47.35 37.12 21.30
N GLN A 86 -47.62 38.38 20.96
CA GLN A 86 -46.64 39.28 20.37
C GLN A 86 -45.52 39.65 21.35
N VAL A 87 -45.85 39.91 22.63
CA VAL A 87 -44.85 40.17 23.69
C VAL A 87 -43.95 38.94 23.91
N ASN A 88 -44.53 37.74 24.01
CA ASN A 88 -43.76 36.51 24.15
C ASN A 88 -42.86 36.25 22.92
N MET A 89 -43.31 36.63 21.73
CA MET A 89 -42.51 36.51 20.51
C MET A 89 -41.32 37.47 20.50
N ILE A 90 -41.51 38.72 20.92
CA ILE A 90 -40.43 39.71 21.05
C ILE A 90 -39.39 39.22 22.06
N GLN A 91 -39.80 38.76 23.24
CA GLN A 91 -38.88 38.23 24.25
C GLN A 91 -38.11 36.99 23.75
N THR A 92 -38.77 36.12 22.98
CA THR A 92 -38.12 34.95 22.40
C THR A 92 -37.14 35.34 21.30
N MET A 93 -37.45 36.36 20.49
CA MET A 93 -36.54 36.90 19.49
C MET A 93 -35.32 37.55 20.14
N GLU A 94 -35.49 38.37 21.19
CA GLU A 94 -34.38 38.98 21.93
C GLU A 94 -33.46 37.91 22.53
N LYS A 95 -34.04 36.88 23.16
CA LYS A 95 -33.25 35.78 23.73
C LYS A 95 -32.51 34.98 22.65
N ARG A 96 -33.12 34.75 21.49
CA ARG A 96 -32.44 34.10 20.35
C ARG A 96 -31.33 34.97 19.78
N LEU A 97 -31.55 36.28 19.60
CA LEU A 97 -30.53 37.21 19.12
C LEU A 97 -29.33 37.28 20.07
N ALA A 98 -29.57 37.36 21.39
CA ALA A 98 -28.50 37.31 22.38
C ALA A 98 -27.71 35.99 22.31
N THR A 99 -28.42 34.86 22.18
CA THR A 99 -27.79 33.54 22.05
C THR A 99 -26.96 33.42 20.77
N VAL A 100 -27.48 33.92 19.64
CA VAL A 100 -26.79 33.91 18.35
C VAL A 100 -25.56 34.81 18.39
N GLN A 101 -25.67 36.00 19.00
CA GLN A 101 -24.54 36.92 19.15
C GLN A 101 -23.43 36.30 20.00
N GLN A 102 -23.78 35.65 21.12
CA GLN A 102 -22.82 34.97 21.97
C GLN A 102 -22.15 33.80 21.26
N HIS A 103 -22.94 32.94 20.60
CA HIS A 103 -22.41 31.81 19.84
C HIS A 103 -21.50 32.29 18.70
N MET A 104 -21.85 33.36 18.00
CA MET A 104 -21.04 33.92 16.93
C MET A 104 -19.71 34.48 17.47
N ASN A 105 -19.71 35.14 18.63
CA ASN A 105 -18.48 35.63 19.25
C ASN A 105 -17.56 34.48 19.71
N ASP A 106 -18.12 33.45 20.34
CA ASP A 106 -17.35 32.26 20.75
C ASP A 106 -16.78 31.50 19.54
N THR A 107 -17.55 31.39 18.46
CA THR A 107 -17.09 30.73 17.23
C THR A 107 -15.99 31.52 16.55
N LEU A 108 -16.11 32.85 16.48
CA LEU A 108 -15.08 33.73 15.92
C LEU A 108 -13.80 33.67 16.75
N HIS A 109 -13.89 33.72 18.07
CA HIS A 109 -12.71 33.65 18.95
C HIS A 109 -12.03 32.27 18.87
N THR A 110 -12.81 31.19 18.81
CA THR A 110 -12.28 29.82 18.67
C THR A 110 -11.65 29.61 17.29
N SER A 111 -12.28 30.12 16.23
CA SER A 111 -11.77 30.04 14.86
C SER A 111 -10.50 30.88 14.68
N ALA A 112 -10.43 32.06 15.31
CA ALA A 112 -9.23 32.89 15.30
C ALA A 112 -8.07 32.21 16.04
N LEU A 113 -8.32 31.62 17.21
CA LEU A 113 -7.30 30.87 17.98
C LEU A 113 -6.79 29.64 17.20
N LYS A 114 -7.70 28.84 16.62
CA LYS A 114 -7.31 27.68 15.80
C LYS A 114 -6.54 28.09 14.56
N SER A 115 -6.94 29.19 13.91
CA SER A 115 -6.21 29.73 12.76
C SER A 115 -4.82 30.19 13.16
N ALA A 116 -4.68 30.93 14.25
CA ALA A 116 -3.37 31.37 14.77
C ALA A 116 -2.46 30.18 15.12
N GLN A 117 -3.00 29.14 15.77
CA GLN A 117 -2.26 27.91 16.07
C GLN A 117 -1.81 27.19 14.79
N SER A 118 -2.70 27.05 13.81
CA SER A 118 -2.36 26.41 12.52
C SER A 118 -1.29 27.19 11.74
N LEU A 119 -1.34 28.53 11.78
CA LEU A 119 -0.32 29.38 11.16
C LEU A 119 1.03 29.28 11.87
N HIS A 120 1.02 29.20 13.21
CA HIS A 120 2.24 29.01 14.00
C HIS A 120 2.88 27.63 13.73
N GLU A 121 2.08 26.57 13.70
CA GLU A 121 2.57 25.23 13.38
C GLU A 121 3.08 25.14 11.93
N MET A 122 2.40 25.80 10.99
CA MET A 122 2.86 25.92 9.60
C MET A 122 4.18 26.71 9.50
N GLN A 123 4.33 27.79 10.27
CA GLN A 123 5.58 28.57 10.34
C GLN A 123 6.74 27.75 10.90
N GLU A 124 6.54 26.99 11.98
CA GLU A 124 7.58 26.13 12.54
C GLU A 124 7.97 25.01 11.57
N ARG A 125 7.00 24.34 10.93
CA ARG A 125 7.29 23.33 9.88
C ARG A 125 8.02 23.93 8.68
N MET A 126 7.64 25.14 8.26
CA MET A 126 8.36 25.84 7.18
C MET A 126 9.79 26.20 7.61
N LYS A 127 9.98 26.65 8.85
CA LYS A 127 11.29 26.97 9.41
C LYS A 127 12.19 25.74 9.49
N GLU A 128 11.67 24.60 9.97
CA GLU A 128 12.40 23.32 9.97
C GLU A 128 12.72 22.85 8.54
N SER A 129 11.75 22.93 7.61
CA SER A 129 11.96 22.52 6.22
C SER A 129 12.97 23.42 5.49
N LEU A 130 12.93 24.74 5.72
CA LEU A 130 13.88 25.69 5.14
C LEU A 130 15.26 25.53 5.75
N HIS A 131 15.36 25.33 7.06
CA HIS A 131 16.63 25.11 7.74
C HIS A 131 17.27 23.79 7.29
N GLY A 132 16.50 22.70 7.29
CA GLY A 132 16.97 21.39 6.80
C GLY A 132 17.30 21.39 5.31
N SER A 133 16.57 22.15 4.48
CA SER A 133 16.91 22.33 3.06
C SER A 133 18.18 23.16 2.87
N SER A 134 18.40 24.18 3.70
CA SER A 134 19.60 25.02 3.66
C SER A 134 20.85 24.24 4.10
N GLU A 135 20.76 23.44 5.17
CA GLU A 135 21.84 22.55 5.60
C GLU A 135 22.18 21.51 4.53
N LYS A 136 21.17 20.84 3.95
CA LYS A 136 21.39 19.90 2.84
C LYS A 136 21.99 20.57 1.61
N THR A 137 21.58 21.80 1.31
CA THR A 137 22.13 22.57 0.19
C THR A 137 23.57 22.95 0.46
N THR A 138 23.89 23.40 1.68
CA THR A 138 25.25 23.75 2.09
C THR A 138 26.14 22.50 2.04
N GLN A 139 25.69 21.37 2.59
CA GLN A 139 26.43 20.12 2.53
C GLN A 139 26.65 19.63 1.08
N SER A 140 25.64 19.78 0.22
CA SER A 140 25.75 19.45 -1.21
C SER A 140 26.72 20.39 -1.94
N LEU A 141 26.71 21.69 -1.62
CA LEU A 141 27.64 22.68 -2.16
C LEU A 141 29.07 22.44 -1.66
N THR A 142 29.26 22.07 -0.39
CA THR A 142 30.57 21.67 0.14
C THR A 142 31.08 20.40 -0.53
N GLN A 143 30.23 19.39 -0.72
CA GLN A 143 30.59 18.18 -1.50
C GLN A 143 30.88 18.50 -2.96
N LEU A 144 30.17 19.45 -3.57
CA LEU A 144 30.46 19.92 -4.93
C LEU A 144 31.77 20.70 -4.99
N GLN A 145 32.08 21.54 -3.99
CA GLN A 145 33.38 22.20 -3.87
C GLN A 145 34.52 21.20 -3.65
N GLU A 146 34.33 20.17 -2.83
CA GLU A 146 35.30 19.08 -2.66
C GLU A 146 35.50 18.31 -3.97
N ARG A 147 34.42 18.03 -4.71
CA ARG A 147 34.46 17.42 -6.05
C ARG A 147 35.15 18.31 -7.08
N LEU A 148 34.89 19.62 -7.05
CA LEU A 148 35.56 20.60 -7.92
C LEU A 148 37.04 20.74 -7.56
N ALA A 149 37.40 20.72 -6.28
CA ALA A 149 38.79 20.67 -5.84
C ALA A 149 39.49 19.36 -6.21
N THR A 150 38.75 18.24 -6.32
CA THR A 150 39.28 16.99 -6.89
C THR A 150 39.41 17.06 -8.41
N ILE A 151 38.58 17.84 -9.10
CA ILE A 151 38.71 18.13 -10.54
C ILE A 151 39.92 19.04 -10.80
N ASP A 152 40.15 20.07 -9.99
CA ASP A 152 41.39 20.88 -10.06
C ASP A 152 42.63 20.02 -9.81
N LYS A 153 42.59 19.12 -8.81
CA LYS A 153 43.64 18.11 -8.61
C LYS A 153 43.79 17.16 -9.80
N ALA A 154 42.70 16.79 -10.47
CA ALA A 154 42.75 15.97 -11.69
C ALA A 154 43.40 16.74 -12.85
N GLN A 155 43.18 18.05 -12.95
CA GLN A 155 43.82 18.91 -13.96
C GLN A 155 45.32 19.11 -13.68
N THR A 156 45.71 19.27 -12.41
CA THR A 156 47.13 19.25 -12.00
C THR A 156 47.78 17.88 -12.22
N ASN A 157 47.03 16.78 -12.05
CA ASN A 157 47.50 15.43 -12.37
C ASN A 157 47.65 15.21 -13.89
N ILE A 158 46.92 15.93 -14.75
CA ILE A 158 47.10 15.89 -16.21
C ILE A 158 48.39 16.63 -16.62
N GLU A 159 48.71 17.76 -15.99
CA GLU A 159 50.01 18.43 -16.20
C GLU A 159 51.18 17.58 -15.68
N LYS A 160 50.99 16.85 -14.57
CA LYS A 160 51.93 15.84 -14.07
C LYS A 160 52.05 14.62 -14.98
N LEU A 161 50.96 14.21 -15.63
CA LEU A 161 50.95 13.06 -16.55
C LEU A 161 51.90 13.28 -17.74
N SER A 162 52.04 14.52 -18.24
CA SER A 162 53.05 14.85 -19.26
C SER A 162 54.50 14.77 -18.75
N GLY A 163 54.72 14.91 -17.44
CA GLY A 163 56.02 14.63 -16.80
C GLY A 163 56.25 13.15 -16.48
N ASP A 164 55.19 12.42 -16.10
CA ASP A 164 55.24 10.99 -15.72
C ASP A 164 55.34 10.03 -16.92
N VAL A 165 55.14 10.50 -18.15
CA VAL A 165 55.46 9.72 -19.37
C VAL A 165 56.96 9.40 -19.46
N LEU A 166 57.84 10.24 -18.89
CA LEU A 166 59.28 9.93 -18.76
C LEU A 166 59.53 8.85 -17.69
N GLY A 167 58.76 8.85 -16.59
CA GLY A 167 58.85 7.81 -15.54
C GLY A 167 58.37 6.43 -15.98
N LEU A 168 57.40 6.37 -16.91
CA LEU A 168 56.97 5.12 -17.53
C LEU A 168 58.06 4.51 -18.43
N GLN A 169 58.81 5.30 -19.19
CA GLN A 169 59.96 4.79 -19.96
C GLN A 169 61.04 4.19 -19.04
N ASP A 170 61.33 4.84 -17.91
CA ASP A 170 62.30 4.35 -16.93
C ASP A 170 61.85 3.04 -16.24
N ILE A 171 60.57 2.93 -15.86
CA ILE A 171 60.00 1.69 -15.29
C ILE A 171 60.01 0.56 -16.32
N LEU A 172 59.78 0.89 -17.59
CA LEU A 172 59.77 -0.07 -18.70
C LEU A 172 61.17 -0.45 -19.20
N SER A 173 62.24 0.22 -18.77
CA SER A 173 63.61 -0.06 -19.22
C SER A 173 64.24 -1.30 -18.54
N ASN A 174 63.94 -1.56 -17.26
CA ASN A 174 64.49 -2.68 -16.48
C ASN A 174 63.49 -3.84 -16.33
N LYS A 175 63.96 -5.08 -16.54
CA LYS A 175 63.15 -6.30 -16.46
C LYS A 175 62.45 -6.49 -15.11
N GLN A 176 63.11 -6.14 -14.02
CA GLN A 176 62.56 -6.29 -12.67
C GLN A 176 61.45 -5.28 -12.38
N THR A 177 61.65 -4.01 -12.77
CA THR A 177 60.62 -2.96 -12.64
C THR A 177 59.43 -3.21 -13.56
N ARG A 178 59.65 -3.77 -14.75
CA ARG A 178 58.56 -4.25 -15.62
C ARG A 178 57.72 -5.35 -14.98
N GLY A 179 58.38 -6.33 -14.35
CA GLY A 179 57.69 -7.39 -13.61
C GLY A 179 56.83 -6.82 -12.48
N ALA A 180 57.42 -5.95 -11.67
CA ALA A 180 56.71 -5.25 -10.59
C ALA A 180 55.53 -4.42 -11.10
N PHE A 181 55.68 -3.71 -12.23
CA PHE A 181 54.58 -2.96 -12.84
C PHE A 181 53.40 -3.86 -13.22
N GLY A 182 53.69 -5.01 -13.84
CA GLY A 182 52.66 -6.00 -14.18
C GLY A 182 51.96 -6.55 -12.94
N GLU A 183 52.69 -6.84 -11.86
CA GLU A 183 52.13 -7.31 -10.60
C GLU A 183 51.27 -6.25 -9.90
N ILE A 184 51.71 -4.98 -9.88
CA ILE A 184 50.95 -3.85 -9.31
C ILE A 184 49.64 -3.66 -10.07
N GLN A 185 49.69 -3.69 -11.40
CA GLN A 185 48.49 -3.54 -12.23
C GLN A 185 47.52 -4.71 -12.03
N LEU A 186 48.03 -5.95 -11.94
CA LEU A 186 47.20 -7.11 -11.61
C LEU A 186 46.57 -6.97 -10.22
N ASN A 187 47.32 -6.50 -9.23
CA ASN A 187 46.84 -6.29 -7.87
C ASN A 187 45.69 -5.27 -7.82
N ASP A 188 45.84 -4.14 -8.51
CA ASP A 188 44.82 -3.10 -8.60
C ASP A 188 43.53 -3.62 -9.25
N ILE A 189 43.64 -4.38 -10.35
CA ILE A 189 42.48 -4.97 -11.04
C ILE A 189 41.77 -5.99 -10.14
N VAL A 190 42.52 -6.90 -9.51
CA VAL A 190 41.96 -7.97 -8.67
C VAL A 190 41.29 -7.40 -7.42
N SER A 191 41.94 -6.47 -6.73
CA SER A 191 41.41 -5.86 -5.50
C SER A 191 40.14 -5.03 -5.74
N LYS A 192 40.00 -4.42 -6.92
CA LYS A 192 38.77 -3.71 -7.33
C LYS A 192 37.66 -4.67 -7.75
N ALA A 193 38.01 -5.82 -8.34
CA ALA A 193 37.04 -6.75 -8.89
C ALA A 193 36.52 -7.77 -7.87
N LEU A 194 37.31 -8.18 -6.88
CA LEU A 194 36.98 -9.28 -5.98
C LEU A 194 37.06 -8.87 -4.50
N THR A 195 36.34 -9.58 -3.63
CA THR A 195 36.47 -9.42 -2.18
C THR A 195 37.80 -10.00 -1.69
N PRO A 196 38.44 -9.45 -0.65
CA PRO A 196 39.77 -9.90 -0.18
C PRO A 196 39.87 -11.40 0.14
N GLU A 197 38.78 -12.03 0.54
CA GLU A 197 38.71 -13.48 0.83
C GLU A 197 38.74 -14.36 -0.43
N ALA A 198 38.44 -13.79 -1.60
CA ALA A 198 38.28 -14.53 -2.86
C ALA A 198 39.59 -14.68 -3.63
N TYR A 199 40.71 -14.16 -3.11
CA TYR A 199 42.01 -14.28 -3.78
C TYR A 199 43.17 -14.32 -2.78
N SER A 200 44.34 -14.71 -3.27
CA SER A 200 45.60 -14.66 -2.53
C SER A 200 46.73 -14.30 -3.49
N PHE A 201 47.43 -13.20 -3.19
CA PHE A 201 48.62 -12.82 -3.95
C PHE A 201 49.83 -13.62 -3.50
N GLN A 202 50.74 -13.90 -4.44
CA GLN A 202 52.00 -14.60 -4.15
C GLN A 202 51.79 -15.95 -3.45
N ALA A 203 50.70 -16.64 -3.80
CA ALA A 203 50.34 -17.94 -3.24
C ALA A 203 51.34 -19.01 -3.69
N THR A 204 51.78 -19.85 -2.75
CA THR A 204 52.67 -20.98 -3.04
C THR A 204 51.85 -22.24 -3.16
N LEU A 205 51.94 -22.92 -4.30
CA LEU A 205 51.25 -24.17 -4.60
C LEU A 205 51.98 -25.38 -4.00
N SER A 206 51.34 -26.55 -4.02
CA SER A 206 51.91 -27.79 -3.48
C SER A 206 53.26 -28.19 -4.09
N ASN A 207 53.51 -27.80 -5.34
CA ASN A 207 54.76 -28.04 -6.06
C ASN A 207 55.89 -27.03 -5.72
N GLY A 208 55.67 -26.15 -4.73
CA GLY A 208 56.62 -25.12 -4.31
C GLY A 208 56.79 -23.96 -5.29
N LYS A 209 55.96 -23.88 -6.34
CA LYS A 209 55.93 -22.73 -7.25
C LYS A 209 55.02 -21.64 -6.69
N ARG A 210 55.45 -20.40 -6.87
CA ARG A 210 54.71 -19.22 -6.41
C ARG A 210 54.02 -18.57 -7.60
N ALA A 211 52.70 -18.41 -7.51
CA ALA A 211 51.88 -17.73 -8.49
C ALA A 211 51.68 -16.26 -8.09
N ASP A 212 51.53 -15.36 -9.07
CA ASP A 212 51.33 -13.93 -8.78
C ASP A 212 49.99 -13.69 -8.09
N CYS A 213 48.93 -14.35 -8.55
CA CYS A 213 47.62 -14.34 -7.92
C CYS A 213 46.93 -15.70 -8.05
N LEU A 214 46.26 -16.13 -6.98
CA LEU A 214 45.38 -17.29 -6.95
C LEU A 214 43.97 -16.81 -6.60
N ILE A 215 42.98 -17.10 -7.43
CA ILE A 215 41.57 -16.80 -7.18
C ILE A 215 40.90 -18.04 -6.63
N HIS A 216 40.28 -17.90 -5.48
CA HIS A 216 39.53 -18.95 -4.82
C HIS A 216 38.14 -19.03 -5.43
N LEU A 217 37.83 -20.12 -6.13
CA LEU A 217 36.51 -20.41 -6.67
C LEU A 217 36.01 -21.76 -6.13
N PRO A 218 34.68 -21.93 -6.01
CA PRO A 218 34.09 -23.21 -5.65
C PRO A 218 34.40 -24.27 -6.72
N ASN A 219 34.47 -25.54 -6.30
CA ASN A 219 34.66 -26.66 -7.22
C ASN A 219 33.30 -27.16 -7.75
N PRO A 220 33.10 -27.32 -9.07
CA PRO A 220 33.96 -26.90 -10.20
C PRO A 220 33.78 -25.41 -10.60
N PRO A 221 34.81 -24.72 -11.15
CA PRO A 221 36.07 -25.27 -11.65
C PRO A 221 37.23 -25.36 -10.62
N GLY A 222 37.07 -24.81 -9.41
CA GLY A 222 38.16 -24.74 -8.42
C GLY A 222 39.10 -23.54 -8.61
N PRO A 223 40.16 -23.41 -7.79
CA PRO A 223 41.02 -22.22 -7.75
C PRO A 223 41.74 -21.94 -9.07
N ILE A 224 41.69 -20.70 -9.56
CA ILE A 224 42.33 -20.30 -10.83
C ILE A 224 43.56 -19.44 -10.56
N VAL A 225 44.67 -19.78 -11.20
CA VAL A 225 45.92 -19.00 -11.14
C VAL A 225 45.94 -17.92 -12.21
N ILE A 226 46.42 -16.73 -11.84
CA ILE A 226 46.80 -15.65 -12.76
C ILE A 226 48.29 -15.38 -12.60
N ASP A 227 49.01 -15.39 -13.72
CA ASP A 227 50.45 -15.10 -13.79
C ASP A 227 50.69 -13.95 -14.78
N SER A 228 51.42 -12.94 -14.33
CA SER A 228 51.71 -11.72 -15.09
C SER A 228 52.96 -11.90 -15.93
N LYS A 229 52.85 -11.64 -17.24
CA LYS A 229 53.96 -11.73 -18.18
C LYS A 229 53.96 -10.54 -19.13
N PHE A 230 55.11 -9.88 -19.21
CA PHE A 230 55.27 -8.71 -20.08
C PHE A 230 56.38 -8.94 -21.11
N PRO A 231 56.03 -9.45 -22.32
CA PRO A 231 56.98 -9.70 -23.40
C PRO A 231 57.29 -8.41 -24.18
N LEU A 232 57.59 -7.32 -23.47
CA LEU A 232 57.72 -5.98 -24.04
C LEU A 232 58.83 -5.92 -25.09
N GLU A 233 59.99 -6.53 -24.80
CA GLU A 233 61.17 -6.52 -25.69
C GLU A 233 60.85 -7.06 -27.08
N ALA A 234 60.08 -8.15 -27.15
CA ALA A 234 59.69 -8.76 -28.41
C ALA A 234 58.69 -7.90 -29.19
N TYR A 235 57.80 -7.21 -28.46
CA TYR A 235 56.84 -6.28 -29.04
C TYR A 235 57.49 -4.98 -29.51
N GLU A 236 58.44 -4.42 -28.76
CA GLU A 236 59.23 -3.25 -29.15
C GLU A 236 60.09 -3.54 -30.38
N ALA A 237 60.74 -4.71 -30.42
CA ALA A 237 61.48 -5.15 -31.60
C ALA A 237 60.59 -5.24 -32.85
N LEU A 238 59.33 -5.66 -32.68
CA LEU A 238 58.35 -5.71 -33.77
C LEU A 238 57.90 -4.30 -34.20
N ARG A 239 57.65 -3.42 -33.22
CA ARG A 239 57.21 -2.03 -33.46
C ARG A 239 58.28 -1.16 -34.11
N ASN A 240 59.55 -1.40 -33.77
CA ASN A 240 60.71 -0.64 -34.23
C ASN A 240 61.38 -1.26 -35.47
N ALA A 241 60.83 -2.35 -36.03
CA ALA A 241 61.37 -2.94 -37.24
C ALA A 241 61.16 -2.00 -38.43
N GLU A 242 62.25 -1.61 -39.09
CA GLU A 242 62.22 -0.69 -40.24
C GLU A 242 62.27 -1.43 -41.58
N THR A 243 62.72 -2.70 -41.57
CA THR A 243 62.82 -3.54 -42.77
C THR A 243 62.00 -4.83 -42.63
N ASP A 244 61.58 -5.39 -43.77
CA ASP A 244 60.84 -6.67 -43.80
C ASP A 244 61.60 -7.80 -43.11
N GLU A 245 62.93 -7.86 -43.28
CA GLU A 245 63.78 -8.85 -42.61
C GLU A 245 63.76 -8.69 -41.08
N GLN A 246 63.86 -7.45 -40.58
CA GLN A 246 63.75 -7.16 -39.15
C GLN A 246 62.37 -7.53 -38.61
N ALA A 247 61.31 -7.25 -39.36
CA ALA A 247 59.94 -7.57 -38.98
C ALA A 247 59.73 -9.09 -38.86
N VAL A 248 60.26 -9.88 -39.79
CA VAL A 248 60.19 -11.35 -39.75
C VAL A 248 60.92 -11.91 -38.53
N VAL A 249 62.12 -11.38 -38.22
CA VAL A 249 62.89 -11.81 -37.05
C VAL A 249 62.17 -11.45 -35.74
N ALA A 250 61.66 -10.22 -35.63
CA ALA A 250 60.94 -9.75 -34.46
C ALA A 250 59.62 -10.53 -34.25
N ALA A 251 58.89 -10.84 -35.32
CA ALA A 251 57.70 -11.67 -35.24
C ALA A 251 58.01 -13.08 -34.73
N ARG A 252 59.12 -13.69 -35.17
CA ARG A 252 59.56 -15.00 -34.65
C ARG A 252 59.91 -14.92 -33.16
N LEU A 253 60.56 -13.84 -32.73
CA LEU A 253 60.88 -13.60 -31.32
C LEU A 253 59.61 -13.48 -30.46
N MET A 254 58.61 -12.73 -30.92
CA MET A 254 57.33 -12.57 -30.23
C MET A 254 56.60 -13.91 -30.07
N LYS A 255 56.52 -14.71 -31.15
CA LYS A 255 55.93 -16.07 -31.09
C LYS A 255 56.64 -16.94 -30.05
N SER A 256 57.98 -16.97 -30.07
CA SER A 256 58.78 -17.81 -29.17
C SER A 256 58.63 -17.39 -27.70
N SER A 257 58.64 -16.08 -27.45
CA SER A 257 58.49 -15.51 -26.09
C SER A 257 57.15 -15.90 -25.46
N ILE A 258 56.05 -15.69 -26.18
CA ILE A 258 54.71 -16.03 -25.70
C ILE A 258 54.56 -17.54 -25.49
N ARG A 259 55.01 -18.38 -26.43
CA ARG A 259 54.96 -19.85 -26.29
C ARG A 259 55.69 -20.33 -25.05
N THR A 260 56.86 -19.75 -24.77
CA THR A 260 57.65 -20.10 -23.58
C THR A 260 56.88 -19.77 -22.31
N HIS A 261 56.17 -18.64 -22.27
CA HIS A 261 55.33 -18.25 -21.14
C HIS A 261 54.10 -19.13 -20.98
N ILE A 262 53.37 -19.42 -22.06
CA ILE A 262 52.22 -20.34 -22.07
C ILE A 262 52.62 -21.69 -21.50
N LYS A 263 53.70 -22.28 -22.03
CA LYS A 263 54.19 -23.59 -21.57
C LYS A 263 54.58 -23.55 -20.09
N ALA A 264 55.30 -22.52 -19.67
CA ALA A 264 55.73 -22.38 -18.28
C ALA A 264 54.54 -22.22 -17.32
N ILE A 265 53.49 -21.51 -17.71
CA ILE A 265 52.28 -21.31 -16.90
C ILE A 265 51.51 -22.63 -16.79
N SER A 266 51.28 -23.30 -17.91
CA SER A 266 50.57 -24.59 -17.95
C SER A 266 51.26 -25.64 -17.07
N GLU A 267 52.58 -25.82 -17.21
CA GLU A 267 53.35 -26.81 -16.46
C GLU A 267 53.46 -26.51 -14.96
N LYS A 268 53.48 -25.24 -14.57
CA LYS A 268 53.71 -24.85 -13.16
C LYS A 268 52.43 -24.73 -12.35
N TYR A 269 51.32 -24.37 -12.98
CA TYR A 269 50.15 -23.88 -12.26
C TYR A 269 48.87 -24.69 -12.50
N ILE A 270 48.82 -25.55 -13.52
CA ILE A 270 47.69 -26.45 -13.75
C ILE A 270 48.01 -27.78 -13.08
N ILE A 271 47.45 -27.99 -11.89
CA ILE A 271 47.72 -29.13 -11.01
C ILE A 271 46.40 -29.83 -10.71
N GLU A 272 46.29 -31.08 -11.15
CA GLU A 272 45.08 -31.88 -11.00
C GLU A 272 44.70 -32.04 -9.52
N GLY A 273 43.46 -31.69 -9.18
CA GLY A 273 42.93 -31.76 -7.81
C GLY A 273 43.29 -30.58 -6.91
N GLU A 274 44.15 -29.66 -7.34
CA GLU A 274 44.53 -28.45 -6.58
C GLU A 274 44.05 -27.17 -7.26
N THR A 275 44.33 -27.01 -8.55
CA THR A 275 43.92 -25.85 -9.35
C THR A 275 42.91 -26.25 -10.41
N ALA A 276 42.23 -25.25 -10.97
CA ALA A 276 41.29 -25.44 -12.06
C ALA A 276 41.98 -26.00 -13.30
N ASP A 277 41.18 -26.53 -14.22
CA ASP A 277 41.61 -27.02 -15.52
C ASP A 277 42.00 -25.90 -16.51
N GLY A 278 42.64 -24.85 -15.99
CA GLY A 278 43.21 -23.77 -16.76
C GLY A 278 43.71 -22.60 -15.90
N ALA A 279 44.53 -21.75 -16.52
CA ALA A 279 45.16 -20.59 -15.89
C ALA A 279 45.05 -19.35 -16.79
N LEU A 280 45.18 -18.17 -16.19
CA LEU A 280 45.19 -16.90 -16.91
C LEU A 280 46.63 -16.36 -17.05
N MET A 281 47.02 -16.05 -18.28
CA MET A 281 48.24 -15.28 -18.55
C MET A 281 47.86 -13.81 -18.72
N PHE A 282 48.23 -12.98 -17.74
CA PHE A 282 47.95 -11.56 -17.74
C PHE A 282 49.04 -10.79 -18.49
N LEU A 283 48.65 -10.09 -19.55
CA LEU A 283 49.50 -9.16 -20.30
C LEU A 283 49.17 -7.73 -19.86
N PRO A 284 50.09 -7.00 -19.19
CA PRO A 284 49.80 -5.67 -18.61
C PRO A 284 49.75 -4.53 -19.66
N SER A 285 49.48 -4.86 -20.93
CA SER A 285 49.40 -3.91 -22.04
C SER A 285 48.33 -4.35 -23.04
N GLU A 286 47.32 -3.50 -23.24
CA GLU A 286 46.29 -3.70 -24.27
C GLU A 286 46.90 -3.74 -25.68
N ALA A 287 47.96 -2.96 -25.92
CA ALA A 287 48.59 -2.91 -27.24
C ALA A 287 49.28 -4.23 -27.60
N VAL A 288 49.98 -4.85 -26.63
CA VAL A 288 50.61 -6.18 -26.82
C VAL A 288 49.54 -7.25 -27.04
N TYR A 289 48.44 -7.19 -26.27
CA TYR A 289 47.33 -8.12 -26.41
C TYR A 289 46.65 -8.01 -27.78
N ALA A 290 46.39 -6.79 -28.26
CA ALA A 290 45.78 -6.54 -29.56
C ALA A 290 46.66 -7.03 -30.72
N GLU A 291 47.96 -6.75 -30.63
CA GLU A 291 48.96 -7.22 -31.61
C GLU A 291 48.99 -8.76 -31.69
N LEU A 292 49.02 -9.42 -30.52
CA LEU A 292 49.00 -10.87 -30.41
C LEU A 292 47.76 -11.49 -31.07
N HIS A 293 46.57 -10.92 -30.84
CA HIS A 293 45.33 -11.45 -31.39
C HIS A 293 45.15 -11.15 -32.88
N ALA A 294 45.68 -10.02 -33.36
CA ALA A 294 45.59 -9.63 -34.76
C ALA A 294 46.54 -10.43 -35.66
N ASN A 295 47.80 -10.59 -35.24
CA ASN A 295 48.87 -11.06 -36.12
C ASN A 295 49.44 -12.43 -35.76
N PHE A 296 49.06 -13.00 -34.60
CA PHE A 296 49.60 -14.26 -34.08
C PHE A 296 48.50 -15.23 -33.57
N PRO A 297 47.39 -15.43 -34.32
CA PRO A 297 46.26 -16.25 -33.86
C PRO A 297 46.62 -17.70 -33.57
N GLU A 298 47.66 -18.25 -34.21
CA GLU A 298 48.16 -19.59 -33.96
C GLU A 298 48.70 -19.75 -32.54
N VAL A 299 49.40 -18.74 -32.01
CA VAL A 299 49.95 -18.75 -30.65
C VAL A 299 48.83 -18.64 -29.63
N VAL A 300 47.79 -17.86 -29.94
CA VAL A 300 46.58 -17.77 -29.12
C VAL A 300 45.88 -19.13 -29.03
N ARG A 301 45.73 -19.84 -30.16
CA ARG A 301 45.17 -21.21 -30.19
C ARG A 301 46.00 -22.20 -29.38
N GLU A 302 47.32 -22.15 -29.51
CA GLU A 302 48.22 -22.97 -28.68
C GLU A 302 48.04 -22.67 -27.18
N GLY A 303 47.75 -21.42 -26.81
CA GLY A 303 47.35 -21.05 -25.45
C GLY A 303 46.09 -21.77 -24.99
N PHE A 304 45.03 -21.76 -25.80
CA PHE A 304 43.80 -22.50 -25.52
C PHE A 304 44.05 -24.01 -25.38
N ASP A 305 44.82 -24.61 -26.28
CA ASP A 305 45.16 -26.05 -26.24
C ASP A 305 45.98 -26.40 -24.98
N ALA A 306 46.82 -25.48 -24.50
CA ALA A 306 47.56 -25.61 -23.25
C ALA A 306 46.74 -25.26 -22.00
N ARG A 307 45.46 -24.91 -22.14
CA ARG A 307 44.55 -24.44 -21.08
C ARG A 307 45.03 -23.15 -20.40
N VAL A 308 45.70 -22.27 -21.16
CA VAL A 308 46.16 -20.95 -20.71
C VAL A 308 45.46 -19.86 -21.50
N TRP A 309 44.57 -19.12 -20.83
CA TRP A 309 43.85 -18.01 -21.44
C TRP A 309 44.61 -16.71 -21.28
N ILE A 310 44.87 -16.06 -22.41
CA ILE A 310 45.59 -14.80 -22.43
C ILE A 310 44.59 -13.67 -22.20
N VAL A 311 44.88 -12.80 -21.23
CA VAL A 311 44.02 -11.68 -20.86
C VAL A 311 44.82 -10.38 -20.74
N SER A 312 44.24 -9.29 -21.20
CA SER A 312 44.66 -7.90 -21.00
C SER A 312 43.99 -7.28 -19.76
N PRO A 313 44.31 -6.04 -19.36
CA PRO A 313 43.62 -5.35 -18.26
C PRO A 313 42.09 -5.37 -18.35
N THR A 314 41.55 -5.03 -19.52
CA THR A 314 40.10 -4.94 -19.73
C THR A 314 39.43 -6.30 -19.70
N THR A 315 40.04 -7.30 -20.37
CA THR A 315 39.50 -8.66 -20.46
C THR A 315 39.68 -9.42 -19.14
N CYS A 316 40.77 -9.18 -18.40
CA CYS A 316 40.97 -9.67 -17.05
C CYS A 316 39.86 -9.14 -16.14
N MET A 317 39.63 -7.83 -16.11
CA MET A 317 38.55 -7.23 -15.33
C MET A 317 37.19 -7.89 -15.66
N ALA A 318 36.84 -8.01 -16.95
CA ALA A 318 35.58 -8.65 -17.37
C ALA A 318 35.47 -10.11 -16.88
N THR A 319 36.57 -10.85 -16.96
CA THR A 319 36.67 -12.23 -16.46
C THR A 319 36.47 -12.29 -14.95
N LEU A 320 37.14 -11.43 -14.18
CA LEU A 320 37.01 -11.35 -12.73
C LEU A 320 35.60 -10.95 -12.29
N ASN A 321 34.94 -10.03 -13.00
CA ASN A 321 33.55 -9.68 -12.73
C ASN A 321 32.60 -10.86 -12.94
N THR A 322 32.87 -11.68 -13.96
CA THR A 322 32.11 -12.91 -14.20
C THR A 322 32.34 -13.91 -13.06
N MET A 323 33.60 -14.09 -12.65
CA MET A 323 33.96 -14.92 -11.48
C MET A 323 33.31 -14.43 -10.18
N ARG A 324 33.23 -13.10 -9.97
CA ARG A 324 32.53 -12.50 -8.82
C ARG A 324 31.05 -12.90 -8.79
N ALA A 325 30.38 -12.91 -9.94
CA ALA A 325 28.98 -13.32 -10.02
C ALA A 325 28.81 -14.80 -9.60
N VAL A 326 29.71 -15.68 -10.05
CA VAL A 326 29.74 -17.10 -9.65
C VAL A 326 29.97 -17.24 -8.14
N LEU A 327 30.90 -16.48 -7.57
CA LEU A 327 31.16 -16.47 -6.12
C LEU A 327 29.97 -15.99 -5.29
N LYS A 328 29.21 -15.02 -5.82
CA LYS A 328 28.00 -14.55 -5.16
C LYS A 328 26.92 -15.63 -5.18
N ASP A 329 26.71 -16.30 -6.31
CA ASP A 329 25.73 -17.39 -6.45
C ASP A 329 26.08 -18.57 -5.53
N ALA A 330 27.35 -18.96 -5.46
CA ALA A 330 27.82 -20.02 -4.56
C ALA A 330 27.57 -19.69 -3.09
N ARG A 331 27.93 -18.47 -2.65
CA ARG A 331 27.65 -18.00 -1.28
C ARG A 331 26.15 -17.98 -0.99
N MET A 332 25.31 -17.54 -1.93
CA MET A 332 23.85 -17.56 -1.75
C MET A 332 23.30 -18.98 -1.57
N ARG A 333 23.82 -19.98 -2.30
CA ARG A 333 23.41 -21.39 -2.15
C ARG A 333 23.79 -21.97 -0.79
N GLU A 334 24.99 -21.67 -0.30
CA GLU A 334 25.44 -22.12 1.01
C GLU A 334 24.55 -21.56 2.13
N GLN A 335 24.26 -20.25 2.09
CA GLN A 335 23.38 -19.60 3.06
C GLN A 335 21.95 -20.12 2.97
N ALA A 336 21.43 -20.42 1.77
CA ALA A 336 20.11 -21.04 1.62
C ALA A 336 20.04 -22.43 2.29
N GLY A 337 21.12 -23.20 2.25
CA GLY A 337 21.23 -24.48 2.96
C GLY A 337 21.16 -24.31 4.49
N ALA A 338 21.90 -23.34 5.03
CA ALA A 338 21.87 -23.02 6.46
C ALA A 338 20.47 -22.55 6.90
N ILE A 339 19.85 -21.65 6.13
CA ILE A 339 18.48 -21.17 6.37
C ILE A 339 17.49 -22.34 6.37
N ARG A 340 17.58 -23.26 5.40
CA ARG A 340 16.68 -24.42 5.32
C ARG A 340 16.82 -25.35 6.54
N LYS A 341 18.03 -25.50 7.07
CA LYS A 341 18.30 -26.27 8.30
C LYS A 341 17.63 -25.62 9.51
N GLU A 342 17.80 -24.32 9.68
CA GLU A 342 17.18 -23.56 10.79
C GLU A 342 15.65 -23.54 10.68
N LEU A 343 15.09 -23.36 9.48
CA LEU A 343 13.65 -23.49 9.26
C LEU A 343 13.14 -24.88 9.63
N GLY A 344 13.88 -25.94 9.29
CA GLY A 344 13.52 -27.31 9.70
C GLY A 344 13.49 -27.51 11.21
N ALA A 345 14.39 -26.86 11.96
CA ALA A 345 14.35 -26.87 13.42
C ALA A 345 13.13 -26.11 13.96
N LEU A 346 12.86 -24.92 13.40
CA LEU A 346 11.69 -24.12 13.76
C LEU A 346 10.37 -24.87 13.53
N PHE A 347 10.23 -25.56 12.39
CA PHE A 347 9.04 -26.37 12.10
C PHE A 347 8.79 -27.45 13.16
N LYS A 348 9.85 -28.14 13.62
CA LYS A 348 9.74 -29.14 14.69
C LYS A 348 9.31 -28.51 16.02
N ASP A 349 9.79 -27.31 16.32
CA ASP A 349 9.37 -26.59 17.53
C ASP A 349 7.91 -26.17 17.46
N VAL A 350 7.43 -25.72 16.30
CA VAL A 350 6.01 -25.39 16.07
C VAL A 350 5.13 -26.64 16.18
N GLU A 351 5.56 -27.77 15.61
CA GLU A 351 4.85 -29.04 15.72
C GLU A 351 4.72 -29.49 17.19
N ARG A 352 5.82 -29.42 17.95
CA ARG A 352 5.81 -29.72 19.38
C ARG A 352 4.91 -28.77 20.18
N LEU A 353 4.86 -27.49 19.81
CA LEU A 353 3.95 -26.53 20.42
C LEU A 353 2.49 -26.89 20.12
N GLY A 354 2.17 -27.26 18.88
CA GLY A 354 0.83 -27.74 18.50
C GLY A 354 0.38 -28.92 19.35
N GLY A 355 1.23 -29.94 19.50
CA GLY A 355 0.92 -31.10 20.35
C GLY A 355 0.76 -30.74 21.83
N ARG A 356 1.48 -29.73 22.34
CA ARG A 356 1.28 -29.23 23.72
C ARG A 356 -0.06 -28.50 23.88
N VAL A 357 -0.45 -27.70 22.89
CA VAL A 357 -1.74 -27.00 22.87
C VAL A 357 -2.89 -28.00 22.81
N GLU A 358 -2.78 -29.05 21.98
CA GLU A 358 -3.79 -30.11 21.90
C GLU A 358 -3.95 -30.86 23.24
N ASN A 359 -2.84 -31.18 23.90
CA ASN A 359 -2.88 -31.79 25.23
C ASN A 359 -3.53 -30.85 26.27
N LEU A 360 -3.25 -29.56 26.19
CA LEU A 360 -3.84 -28.55 27.07
C LEU A 360 -5.36 -28.43 26.84
N ASP A 361 -5.81 -28.42 25.59
CA ASP A 361 -7.23 -28.40 25.21
C ASP A 361 -7.97 -29.63 25.77
N ARG A 362 -7.35 -30.82 25.68
CA ARG A 362 -7.88 -32.05 26.29
C ARG A 362 -8.04 -31.91 27.81
N HIS A 363 -7.07 -31.29 28.50
CA HIS A 363 -7.14 -31.07 29.94
C HIS A 363 -8.23 -30.06 30.32
N PHE A 364 -8.40 -28.97 29.58
CA PHE A 364 -9.50 -28.02 29.79
C PHE A 364 -10.86 -28.65 29.55
N SER A 365 -10.99 -29.46 28.52
CA SER A 365 -12.22 -30.21 28.24
C SER A 365 -12.57 -31.17 29.37
N GLN A 366 -11.57 -31.85 29.95
CA GLN A 366 -11.77 -32.71 31.11
C GLN A 366 -12.18 -31.91 32.35
N ALA A 367 -11.45 -30.83 32.68
CA ALA A 367 -11.77 -29.97 33.81
C ALA A 367 -13.18 -29.35 33.69
N SER A 368 -13.60 -28.99 32.47
CA SER A 368 -14.94 -28.48 32.21
C SER A 368 -16.03 -29.52 32.51
N LYS A 369 -15.81 -30.78 32.14
CA LYS A 369 -16.71 -31.90 32.50
C LYS A 369 -16.76 -32.12 34.01
N ASP A 370 -15.60 -32.09 34.68
CA ASP A 370 -15.54 -32.26 36.13
C ASP A 370 -16.33 -31.15 36.86
N ILE A 371 -16.25 -29.90 36.38
CA ILE A 371 -17.05 -28.78 36.89
C ILE A 371 -18.55 -29.00 36.67
N GLU A 372 -18.94 -29.53 35.51
CA GLU A 372 -20.34 -29.86 35.20
C GLU A 372 -20.89 -30.91 36.17
N ASP A 373 -20.14 -31.99 36.42
CA ASP A 373 -20.51 -33.05 37.36
C ASP A 373 -20.62 -32.54 38.81
N ILE A 374 -19.72 -31.65 39.23
CA ILE A 374 -19.79 -30.97 40.53
C ILE A 374 -21.08 -30.14 40.62
N LYS A 375 -21.42 -29.37 39.58
CA LYS A 375 -22.63 -28.54 39.55
C LYS A 375 -23.90 -29.40 39.64
N ILE A 376 -23.95 -30.53 38.93
CA ILE A 376 -25.06 -31.49 39.02
C ILE A 376 -25.20 -32.03 40.44
N SER A 377 -24.08 -32.44 41.05
CA SER A 377 -24.05 -32.98 42.41
C SER A 377 -24.46 -31.95 43.46
N ALA A 378 -23.96 -30.73 43.37
CA ALA A 378 -24.34 -29.61 44.23
C ALA A 378 -25.82 -29.27 44.11
N THR A 379 -26.37 -29.28 42.89
CA THR A 379 -27.80 -29.05 42.66
C THR A 379 -28.64 -30.14 43.32
N LYS A 380 -28.28 -31.42 43.11
CA LYS A 380 -28.97 -32.57 43.74
C LYS A 380 -28.90 -32.50 45.27
N ALA A 381 -27.74 -32.14 45.84
CA ALA A 381 -27.57 -31.98 47.28
C ALA A 381 -28.45 -30.85 47.82
N GLY A 382 -28.47 -29.69 47.16
CA GLY A 382 -29.35 -28.57 47.50
C GLY A 382 -30.84 -28.94 47.43
N THR A 383 -31.27 -29.68 46.41
CA THR A 383 -32.66 -30.18 46.32
C THR A 383 -32.99 -31.14 47.46
N ARG A 384 -32.09 -32.05 47.84
CA ARG A 384 -32.30 -32.94 48.99
C ARG A 384 -32.37 -32.17 50.31
N ALA A 385 -31.48 -31.20 50.52
CA ALA A 385 -31.49 -30.35 51.70
C ALA A 385 -32.83 -29.59 51.84
N LYS A 386 -33.34 -29.01 50.73
CA LYS A 386 -34.68 -28.37 50.72
C LYS A 386 -35.83 -29.34 51.03
N ARG A 387 -35.73 -30.61 50.62
CA ARG A 387 -36.74 -31.63 50.93
C ARG A 387 -36.70 -32.06 52.40
N LEU A 388 -35.50 -32.14 53.00
CA LEU A 388 -35.32 -32.42 54.42
C LEU A 388 -35.87 -31.28 55.29
N ASP A 389 -35.56 -30.04 54.92
CA ASP A 389 -36.08 -28.84 55.59
C ASP A 389 -37.63 -28.80 55.54
N ALA A 390 -38.23 -29.21 54.41
CA ALA A 390 -39.69 -29.34 54.31
C ALA A 390 -40.30 -30.45 55.16
N PHE A 391 -39.58 -31.55 55.42
CA PHE A 391 -40.05 -32.66 56.25
C PHE A 391 -40.06 -32.31 57.75
N ASP A 392 -39.08 -31.54 58.23
CA ASP A 392 -39.00 -31.11 59.64
C ASP A 392 -40.14 -30.16 60.05
N PHE A 393 -40.80 -29.50 59.09
CA PHE A 393 -41.94 -28.61 59.37
C PHE A 393 -43.31 -29.29 59.32
N GLU A 394 -43.46 -30.46 58.68
CA GLU A 394 -44.73 -31.22 58.67
C GLU A 394 -44.90 -32.09 59.92
N GLU A 395 -43.83 -32.67 60.48
CA GLU A 395 -43.94 -33.49 61.70
C GLU A 395 -44.23 -32.68 62.98
N ILE A 396 -43.96 -31.36 62.97
CA ILE A 396 -44.24 -30.48 64.12
C ILE A 396 -45.68 -29.95 64.10
N SER A 397 -46.42 -30.03 62.97
CA SER A 397 -47.79 -29.47 62.90
C SER A 397 -48.90 -30.42 63.39
N ASP A 398 -48.65 -31.73 63.47
CA ASP A 398 -49.70 -32.73 63.81
C ASP A 398 -49.70 -33.20 65.28
N ALA A 399 -48.84 -32.66 66.14
CA ALA A 399 -48.87 -32.92 67.58
C ALA A 399 -49.53 -31.76 68.35
N SER A 400 -50.83 -31.52 68.14
CA SER A 400 -51.60 -30.65 69.04
C SER A 400 -52.92 -31.29 69.50
N ALA A 401 -53.05 -31.34 70.83
CA ALA A 401 -54.27 -31.48 71.63
C ALA A 401 -54.87 -32.89 71.83
N ASP A 402 -54.27 -33.69 72.72
CA ASP A 402 -55.04 -34.62 73.55
C ASP A 402 -54.99 -34.13 75.02
N VAL A 403 -55.86 -33.16 75.32
CA VAL A 403 -56.02 -32.60 76.67
C VAL A 403 -57.00 -33.46 77.45
N VAL A 404 -56.48 -34.35 78.29
CA VAL A 404 -57.29 -35.17 79.21
C VAL A 404 -57.90 -34.27 80.30
N LYS A 405 -59.24 -34.20 80.32
CA LYS A 405 -60.03 -33.49 81.35
C LYS A 405 -60.05 -34.28 82.67
N LEU A 406 -59.59 -33.68 83.76
CA LEU A 406 -59.77 -34.19 85.11
C LEU A 406 -61.14 -33.77 85.65
N ASN A 407 -62.00 -34.74 85.98
CA ASN A 407 -63.29 -34.52 86.62
C ASN A 407 -63.15 -34.48 88.16
N PRO A 408 -64.00 -33.73 88.90
CA PRO A 408 -63.81 -33.47 90.32
C PRO A 408 -64.51 -34.46 91.27
N LYS A 409 -63.84 -34.68 92.42
CA LYS A 409 -64.32 -35.02 93.79
C LYS A 409 -65.03 -36.35 94.09
N THR A 410 -64.52 -37.07 95.10
CA THR A 410 -65.12 -37.48 96.41
C THR A 410 -64.37 -38.73 96.93
N GLY A 411 -64.04 -38.95 98.20
CA GLY A 411 -64.15 -38.22 99.45
C GLY A 411 -63.51 -39.08 100.56
N ALA A 412 -63.04 -38.42 101.62
CA ALA A 412 -63.01 -38.89 103.01
C ALA A 412 -62.92 -37.64 103.88
#